data_AF-K1UJL8-F1
#
_entry.id   AF-K1UJL8-F1
#
_cell.length_a   1.000
_cell.length_b   1.000
_cell.length_c   1.000
_cell.angle_alpha   90.00
_cell.angle_beta   90.00
_cell.angle_gamma   90.00
#
_symmetry.space_group_name_H-M   'P 1'
#
loop_
_entity.id
_entity.type
_entity.pdbx_description
1 polymer ?
#
loop_
_entity_poly.entity_id
_entity_poly.type
_entity_poly.pdbx_seq_one_letter_code
_entity_poly.pdbx_strand_id
1 'polypeptide(L)'
;KYPDLHIVHFDAHADLRDDYLGAQLSHACVLRRCHDLLGDGRIHQFCIRSGDREEFQFAARHTDIHKFDFTGLQELTDWLCQANVPVYLTIDLDCLDPSAFPGTGTPEAGGVSFCSCWEPSAP
;
A
#
# COMPACT_ATOMS: atom_id res chain seq x y z
N LYS A 1 17.62 -9.67 8.00
CA LYS A 1 17.33 -11.12 7.79
C LYS A 1 16.89 -11.41 6.35
N TYR A 2 16.18 -10.49 5.68
CA TYR A 2 15.73 -10.65 4.29
C TYR A 2 16.12 -9.40 3.47
N PRO A 3 17.28 -9.41 2.78
CA PRO A 3 17.76 -8.24 2.04
C PRO A 3 16.95 -7.94 0.77
N ASP A 4 16.24 -8.93 0.24
CA ASP A 4 15.42 -8.83 -0.98
C ASP A 4 13.91 -8.85 -0.68
N LEU A 5 13.50 -8.40 0.51
CA LEU A 5 12.09 -8.39 0.91
C LEU A 5 11.29 -7.39 0.06
N HIS A 6 10.15 -7.82 -0.43
CA HIS A 6 9.12 -6.96 -1.01
C HIS A 6 7.95 -6.80 -0.05
N ILE A 7 7.40 -5.58 0.03
CA ILE A 7 6.17 -5.27 0.75
C ILE A 7 5.04 -5.11 -0.25
N VAL A 8 3.95 -5.83 -0.02
CA VAL A 8 2.65 -5.60 -0.67
C VAL A 8 1.74 -4.94 0.36
N HIS A 9 1.29 -3.73 0.06
CA HIS A 9 0.56 -2.85 0.98
C HIS A 9 -0.81 -2.51 0.41
N PHE A 10 -1.88 -2.90 1.11
CA PHE A 10 -3.24 -2.54 0.75
C PHE A 10 -3.75 -1.51 1.75
N ASP A 11 -4.08 -0.30 1.28
CA ASP A 11 -4.44 0.82 2.14
C ASP A 11 -5.21 1.89 1.33
N ALA A 12 -5.99 2.74 1.99
CA ALA A 12 -6.45 3.98 1.36
C ALA A 12 -5.35 5.05 1.27
N HIS A 13 -4.39 5.05 2.20
CA HIS A 13 -3.39 6.06 2.44
C HIS A 13 -2.00 5.63 1.97
N ALA A 14 -1.22 6.60 1.47
CA ALA A 14 0.14 6.34 1.02
C ALA A 14 1.11 6.04 2.17
N ASP A 15 0.87 6.56 3.38
CA ASP A 15 1.70 6.39 4.57
C ASP A 15 3.21 6.63 4.35
N LEU A 16 3.49 7.58 3.46
CA LEU A 16 4.83 7.93 2.97
C LEU A 16 5.24 9.32 3.48
N ARG A 17 4.60 9.85 4.53
CA ARG A 17 5.08 11.08 5.18
C ARG A 17 6.44 10.83 5.82
N ASP A 18 7.31 11.84 5.79
CA ASP A 18 8.59 11.78 6.51
C ASP A 18 8.43 12.05 8.02
N ASP A 19 7.45 12.89 8.35
CA ASP A 19 7.07 13.23 9.71
C ASP A 19 5.56 13.54 9.75
N TYR A 20 4.93 13.20 10.87
CA TYR A 20 3.57 13.64 11.16
C TYR A 20 3.51 14.22 12.57
N LEU A 21 3.31 15.54 12.66
CA LEU A 21 3.21 16.30 13.93
C LEU A 21 4.41 16.11 14.86
N GLY A 22 5.62 15.98 14.31
CA GLY A 22 6.87 15.74 15.04
C GLY A 22 7.13 14.27 15.40
N ALA A 23 6.32 13.34 14.88
CA ALA A 23 6.49 11.91 15.10
C ALA A 23 6.78 11.16 13.79
N GLN A 24 8.06 10.82 13.55
CA GLN A 24 8.50 10.01 12.42
C GLN A 24 8.06 8.54 12.50
N LEU A 25 7.66 8.06 13.68
CA LEU A 25 7.11 6.71 13.90
C LEU A 25 5.58 6.71 14.01
N SER A 26 4.93 7.72 13.42
CA SER A 26 3.47 7.74 13.26
C SER A 26 3.01 6.68 12.26
N HIS A 27 1.73 6.29 12.34
CA HIS A 27 1.08 5.39 11.38
C HIS A 27 1.20 5.95 9.95
N ALA A 28 0.96 7.25 9.76
CA ALA A 28 1.10 7.93 8.47
C ALA A 28 2.54 7.99 7.89
N CYS A 29 3.54 7.41 8.55
CA CYS A 29 4.94 7.42 8.13
C CYS A 29 5.51 6.01 7.94
N VAL A 30 4.73 4.95 8.18
CA VAL A 30 5.24 3.57 8.28
C VAL A 30 5.95 3.16 6.99
N LEU A 31 5.38 3.44 5.82
CA LEU A 31 5.97 3.04 4.54
C LEU A 31 7.21 3.85 4.18
N ARG A 32 7.32 5.11 4.65
CA ARG A 32 8.59 5.85 4.57
C ARG A 32 9.67 5.18 5.40
N ARG A 33 9.37 4.73 6.61
CA ARG A 33 10.35 4.02 7.46
C ARG A 33 10.71 2.66 6.88
N CYS A 34 9.77 1.97 6.24
CA CYS A 34 10.05 0.74 5.49
C CYS A 34 10.97 1.00 4.29
N HIS A 35 10.76 2.10 3.56
CA HIS A 35 11.64 2.49 2.45
C HIS A 35 13.08 2.72 2.92
N ASP A 36 13.30 3.40 4.04
CA ASP A 36 14.65 3.60 4.59
C ASP A 36 15.41 2.29 4.86
N LEU A 37 14.68 1.18 5.07
CA LEU A 37 15.27 -0.15 5.29
C LEU A 37 15.46 -0.95 3.99
N LEU A 38 14.55 -0.81 3.03
CA LEU A 38 14.48 -1.67 1.84
C LEU A 38 15.03 -1.01 0.57
N GLY A 39 14.96 0.31 0.48
CA GLY A 39 15.27 1.09 -0.72
C GLY A 39 14.18 1.04 -1.79
N ASP A 40 14.54 1.50 -2.99
CA ASP A 40 13.63 1.68 -4.13
C ASP A 40 13.15 0.36 -4.73
N GLY A 41 11.91 0.35 -5.24
CA GLY A 41 11.36 -0.78 -6.00
C GLY A 41 11.01 -2.01 -5.15
N ARG A 42 10.93 -1.86 -3.82
CA ARG A 42 10.58 -2.94 -2.88
C ARG A 42 9.21 -2.79 -2.24
N ILE A 43 8.50 -1.69 -2.48
CA ILE A 43 7.19 -1.39 -1.88
C ILE A 43 6.18 -1.23 -3.00
N HIS A 44 5.11 -2.03 -2.93
CA HIS A 44 4.01 -2.06 -3.88
C HIS A 44 2.71 -1.76 -3.15
N GLN A 45 2.05 -0.66 -3.51
CA GLN A 45 0.88 -0.14 -2.81
C GLN A 45 -0.35 -0.21 -3.70
N PHE A 46 -1.47 -0.67 -3.16
CA PHE A 46 -2.75 -0.81 -3.86
C PHE A 46 -3.87 -0.13 -3.10
N CYS A 47 -4.94 0.22 -3.82
CA CYS A 47 -6.11 0.93 -3.31
C CYS A 47 -5.85 2.39 -2.86
N ILE A 48 -4.64 2.93 -3.10
CA ILE A 48 -4.27 4.26 -2.61
C ILE A 48 -5.13 5.32 -3.27
N ARG A 49 -5.73 6.18 -2.45
CA ARG A 49 -6.58 7.29 -2.88
C ARG A 49 -6.45 8.53 -1.99
N SER A 50 -5.74 8.42 -0.86
CA SER A 50 -5.47 9.50 0.07
C SER A 50 -3.95 9.64 0.28
N GLY A 51 -3.48 10.88 0.40
CA GLY A 51 -2.06 11.20 0.56
C GLY A 51 -1.74 12.64 0.19
N ASP A 52 -0.68 13.18 0.78
CA ASP A 52 -0.21 14.52 0.47
C ASP A 52 0.59 14.54 -0.84
N ARG A 53 0.71 15.74 -1.41
CA ARG A 53 1.45 15.92 -2.67
C ARG A 53 2.90 15.45 -2.56
N GLU A 54 3.58 15.72 -1.45
CA GLU A 54 4.96 15.26 -1.23
C GLU A 54 5.04 13.73 -1.20
N GLU A 55 4.04 13.05 -0.64
CA GLU A 55 3.97 11.58 -0.60
C GLU A 55 3.84 11.00 -2.01
N PHE A 56 2.93 11.53 -2.82
CA PHE A 56 2.79 11.07 -4.21
C PHE A 56 4.03 11.36 -5.07
N GLN A 57 4.72 12.49 -4.82
CA GLN A 57 5.99 12.79 -5.51
C GLN A 57 7.10 11.82 -5.10
N PHE A 58 7.14 11.43 -3.82
CA PHE A 58 8.07 10.42 -3.34
C PHE A 58 7.73 9.05 -3.94
N ALA A 59 6.46 8.65 -3.85
CA ALA A 59 5.97 7.37 -4.36
C ALA A 59 6.35 7.18 -5.83
N ALA A 60 6.14 8.20 -6.67
CA ALA A 60 6.46 8.18 -8.10
C ALA A 60 7.94 7.92 -8.44
N ARG A 61 8.85 8.12 -7.47
CA ARG A 61 10.30 7.91 -7.66
C ARG A 61 10.79 6.61 -7.04
N HIS A 62 10.16 6.17 -5.95
CA HIS A 62 10.74 5.17 -5.05
C HIS A 62 9.88 3.91 -4.87
N THR A 63 8.57 3.98 -5.15
CA THR A 63 7.62 2.89 -4.92
C THR A 63 6.81 2.58 -6.17
N ASP A 64 6.14 1.44 -6.17
CA ASP A 64 5.12 1.09 -7.15
C ASP A 64 3.73 1.37 -6.55
N ILE A 65 2.97 2.31 -7.11
CA ILE A 65 1.70 2.78 -6.54
C ILE A 65 0.54 2.59 -7.51
N HIS A 66 -0.44 1.81 -7.08
CA HIS A 66 -1.68 1.50 -7.78
C HIS A 66 -2.84 2.16 -7.04
N LYS A 67 -3.59 2.99 -7.76
CA LYS A 67 -4.62 3.85 -7.16
C LYS A 67 -5.99 3.22 -7.26
N PHE A 68 -6.83 3.47 -6.25
CA PHE A 68 -8.25 3.09 -6.17
C PHE A 68 -8.56 1.59 -6.10
N ASP A 69 -7.84 0.74 -6.83
CA ASP A 69 -8.15 -0.68 -6.94
C ASP A 69 -6.89 -1.58 -6.92
N PHE A 70 -7.07 -2.84 -7.32
CA PHE A 70 -6.03 -3.87 -7.40
C PHE A 70 -5.49 -4.07 -8.82
N THR A 71 -5.69 -3.12 -9.74
CA THR A 71 -5.11 -3.19 -11.09
C THR A 71 -3.59 -3.40 -10.98
N GLY A 72 -3.03 -4.36 -11.71
CA GLY A 72 -1.61 -4.70 -11.66
C GLY A 72 -1.21 -5.73 -10.59
N LEU A 73 -2.13 -6.10 -9.67
CA LEU A 73 -1.83 -7.04 -8.59
C LEU A 73 -1.50 -8.44 -9.11
N GLN A 74 -2.21 -8.90 -10.14
CA GLN A 74 -1.97 -10.23 -10.73
C GLN A 74 -0.58 -10.28 -11.38
N GLU A 75 -0.23 -9.28 -12.17
CA GLU A 75 1.09 -9.18 -12.81
C GLU A 75 2.22 -9.11 -11.78
N LEU A 76 2.03 -8.33 -10.70
CA LEU A 76 2.99 -8.25 -9.61
C LEU A 76 3.16 -9.59 -8.90
N THR A 77 2.06 -10.26 -8.55
CA THR A 77 2.11 -11.55 -7.83
C THR A 77 2.74 -12.64 -8.68
N ASP A 78 2.46 -12.69 -9.98
CA ASP A 78 3.12 -13.59 -10.93
C ASP A 78 4.63 -13.33 -10.99
N TRP A 79 5.03 -12.07 -11.07
CA TRP A 79 6.45 -11.70 -11.05
C TRP A 79 7.15 -12.08 -9.74
N LEU A 80 6.53 -11.78 -8.58
CA LEU A 80 7.07 -12.12 -7.25
C LEU A 80 7.24 -13.63 -7.08
N CYS A 81 6.25 -14.41 -7.53
CA CYS A 81 6.30 -15.87 -7.52
C CYS A 81 7.43 -16.42 -8.40
N GLN A 82 7.59 -15.89 -9.62
CA GLN A 82 8.66 -16.29 -10.53
C GLN A 82 10.05 -15.91 -10.01
N ALA A 83 10.18 -14.72 -9.41
CA ALA A 83 11.42 -14.24 -8.81
C ALA A 83 11.80 -15.00 -7.53
N ASN A 84 10.83 -15.67 -6.88
CA ASN A 84 11.02 -16.45 -5.66
C ASN A 84 11.71 -15.64 -4.55
N VAL A 85 11.22 -14.41 -4.33
CA VAL A 85 11.71 -13.47 -3.33
C VAL A 85 10.82 -13.48 -2.08
N PRO A 86 11.35 -13.12 -0.89
CA PRO A 86 10.50 -13.01 0.30
C PRO A 86 9.50 -11.85 0.14
N VAL A 87 8.26 -12.09 0.57
CA VAL A 87 7.17 -11.11 0.51
C VAL A 87 6.57 -10.91 1.91
N TYR A 88 6.30 -9.66 2.26
CA TYR A 88 5.51 -9.27 3.42
C TYR A 88 4.22 -8.58 2.95
N LEU A 89 3.08 -9.21 3.21
CA LEU A 89 1.76 -8.64 2.93
C LEU A 89 1.24 -7.92 4.18
N THR A 90 0.82 -6.68 4.01
CA THR A 90 0.15 -5.87 5.04
C THR A 90 -1.09 -5.22 4.48
N ILE A 91 -2.15 -5.19 5.29
CA ILE A 91 -3.49 -4.75 4.89
C ILE A 91 -3.98 -3.80 5.97
N ASP A 92 -4.15 -2.52 5.62
CA ASP A 92 -5.03 -1.62 6.35
C ASP A 92 -6.47 -1.88 5.90
N LEU A 93 -7.38 -1.98 6.86
CA LEU A 93 -8.78 -2.28 6.60
C LEU A 93 -9.50 -1.12 5.91
N ASP A 94 -8.97 0.10 5.97
CA ASP A 94 -9.54 1.25 5.27
C ASP A 94 -9.32 1.23 3.75
N CYS A 95 -8.57 0.25 3.20
CA CYS A 95 -8.58 -0.02 1.77
C CYS A 95 -10.00 -0.33 1.26
N LEU A 96 -10.85 -0.93 2.12
CA LEU A 96 -12.25 -1.22 1.85
C LEU A 96 -13.09 0.07 1.85
N ASP A 97 -14.12 0.09 1.02
CA ASP A 97 -15.08 1.20 1.04
C ASP A 97 -15.81 1.25 2.40
N PRO A 98 -16.08 2.45 2.96
CA PRO A 98 -16.83 2.59 4.21
C PRO A 98 -18.22 1.94 4.19
N SER A 99 -18.83 1.74 3.02
CA SER A 99 -20.08 0.98 2.89
C SER A 99 -19.93 -0.51 3.21
N ALA A 100 -18.72 -1.07 3.03
CA ALA A 100 -18.38 -2.43 3.39
C ALA A 100 -17.75 -2.52 4.80
N PHE A 101 -16.88 -1.57 5.15
CA PHE A 101 -16.22 -1.52 6.47
C PHE A 101 -16.21 -0.10 7.05
N PRO A 102 -17.26 0.31 7.78
CA PRO A 102 -17.33 1.67 8.35
C PRO A 102 -16.48 1.85 9.62
N GLY A 103 -15.98 0.77 10.22
CA GLY A 103 -15.35 0.75 11.55
C GLY A 103 -13.85 1.02 11.56
N THR A 104 -13.36 1.99 10.79
CA THR A 104 -11.94 2.39 10.76
C THR A 104 -11.71 3.78 11.39
N GLY A 105 -10.47 4.08 11.79
CA GLY A 105 -10.08 5.38 12.35
C GLY A 105 -10.05 6.51 11.31
N THR A 106 -9.85 6.18 10.04
CA THR A 106 -9.66 7.11 8.90
C THR A 106 -10.48 6.64 7.68
N PRO A 107 -11.83 6.72 7.73
CA PRO A 107 -12.65 6.24 6.63
C PRO A 107 -12.49 7.10 5.38
N GLU A 108 -12.14 6.47 4.26
CA GLU A 108 -11.96 7.12 2.96
C GLU A 108 -12.91 6.54 1.91
N ALA A 109 -13.73 7.38 1.29
CA ALA A 109 -14.72 6.94 0.29
C ALA A 109 -14.08 6.44 -1.01
N GLY A 110 -14.79 5.59 -1.76
CA GLY A 110 -14.35 5.08 -3.06
C GLY A 110 -13.32 3.95 -2.93
N GLY A 111 -13.45 3.15 -1.87
CA GLY A 111 -12.62 1.97 -1.64
C GLY A 111 -13.11 0.74 -2.38
N VAL A 112 -12.40 -0.36 -2.21
CA VAL A 112 -12.76 -1.65 -2.82
C VAL A 112 -13.83 -2.37 -1.99
N SER A 113 -14.56 -3.29 -2.63
CA SER A 113 -15.49 -4.17 -1.91
C SER A 113 -14.73 -5.32 -1.22
N PHE A 114 -15.34 -5.94 -0.21
CA PHE A 114 -14.77 -7.15 0.40
C PHE A 114 -14.56 -8.28 -0.61
N CYS A 115 -15.48 -8.44 -1.57
CA CYS A 115 -15.35 -9.44 -2.62
C CYS A 115 -14.14 -9.17 -3.52
N SER A 116 -13.86 -7.91 -3.84
CA SER A 116 -12.71 -7.52 -4.67
C SER A 116 -11.36 -7.83 -4.00
N CYS A 117 -11.29 -7.86 -2.67
CA CYS A 117 -10.08 -8.33 -1.96
C CYS A 117 -9.87 -9.85 -2.08
N TRP A 118 -10.96 -10.63 -2.18
CA TRP A 118 -10.92 -12.09 -2.27
C TRP A 118 -10.76 -12.57 -3.72
N GLU A 119 -11.41 -11.89 -4.66
CA GLU A 119 -11.38 -12.15 -6.09
C GLU A 119 -11.05 -10.86 -6.86
N PRO A 120 -9.77 -10.43 -6.89
CA PRO A 120 -9.35 -9.20 -7.57
C PRO A 120 -9.62 -9.21 -9.08
N SER A 121 -9.85 -10.39 -9.66
CA SER A 121 -10.15 -10.62 -11.07
C SER A 121 -11.64 -10.79 -11.38
N ALA A 122 -12.54 -10.66 -10.39
CA ALA A 122 -13.98 -10.73 -10.64
C ALA A 122 -14.51 -9.38 -11.16
N PRO A 123 -15.31 -9.38 -12.24
CA PRO A 123 -15.86 -8.15 -12.84
C PRO A 123 -16.87 -7.43 -11.95
#